data_AF-A0A924BH87-F1
#
_entry.id   AF-A0A924BH87-F1
#
_cell.length_a   1.000
_cell.length_b   1.000
_cell.length_c   1.000
_cell.angle_alpha   90.00
_cell.angle_beta   90.00
_cell.angle_gamma   90.00
#
_symmetry.space_group_name_H-M   'P 1'
#
loop_
_entity.id
_entity.type
_entity.pdbx_description
1 polymer ?
#
loop_
_entity_poly.entity_id
_entity_poly.type
_entity_poly.pdbx_seq_one_letter_code
_entity_poly.pdbx_strand_id
1 'polypeptide(L)'
;TATVATFIRYADSTKAVVTGQRVLSYVVEADSANTAIVNLISKTYDTATPAQLLITQQSRYRIAADGSLSIITIDNQFSTNSTDHYVYTKL
;
A
#
# COMPACT_ATOMS: atom_id res chain seq x y z
N THR A 1 3.33 -11.67 5.76
CA THR A 1 2.88 -10.26 5.76
C THR A 1 2.63 -9.83 7.18
N ALA A 2 3.15 -8.67 7.58
CA ALA A 2 2.86 -8.07 8.88
C ALA A 2 2.09 -6.75 8.69
N THR A 3 1.08 -6.50 9.49
CA THR A 3 0.33 -5.23 9.47
C THR A 3 1.11 -4.17 10.23
N VAL A 4 1.35 -3.03 9.60
CA VAL A 4 2.00 -1.87 10.23
C VAL A 4 0.97 -1.05 10.99
N ALA A 5 -0.12 -0.70 10.30
CA ALA A 5 -1.11 0.23 10.82
C ALA A 5 -2.42 0.15 10.05
N THR A 6 -3.48 0.62 10.69
CA THR A 6 -4.76 0.93 10.07
C THR A 6 -5.02 2.42 10.18
N PHE A 7 -5.30 3.07 9.05
CA PHE A 7 -5.67 4.47 8.96
C PHE A 7 -7.17 4.57 8.79
N ILE A 8 -7.83 5.34 9.63
CA ILE A 8 -9.24 5.68 9.46
C ILE A 8 -9.31 7.03 8.75
N ARG A 9 -10.01 7.09 7.62
CA ARG A 9 -10.27 8.33 6.91
C ARG A 9 -11.56 8.92 7.45
N TYR A 10 -11.49 10.19 7.86
CA TYR A 10 -12.65 10.96 8.30
C TYR A 10 -13.01 12.01 7.24
N ALA A 11 -14.25 12.48 7.24
CA ALA A 11 -14.70 13.54 6.34
C ALA A 11 -13.97 14.87 6.58
N ASP A 12 -13.65 15.14 7.85
CA ASP A 12 -12.98 16.36 8.28
C ASP A 12 -12.23 16.15 9.62
N SER A 13 -11.67 17.23 10.17
CA SER A 13 -10.88 17.21 11.41
C SER A 13 -11.69 16.96 12.68
N THR A 14 -13.03 17.03 12.65
CA THR A 14 -13.89 16.70 13.80
C THR A 14 -13.91 15.20 14.09
N LYS A 15 -13.58 14.38 13.07
CA LYS A 15 -13.57 12.91 13.14
C LYS A 15 -14.94 12.29 13.47
N ALA A 16 -16.03 13.01 13.24
CA ALA A 16 -17.39 12.52 13.51
C ALA A 16 -17.87 11.48 12.48
N VAL A 17 -17.49 11.63 11.22
CA VAL A 17 -17.94 10.77 10.11
C VAL A 17 -16.74 10.07 9.47
N VAL A 18 -16.73 8.74 9.53
CA VAL A 18 -15.76 7.89 8.83
C VAL A 18 -16.14 7.81 7.34
N THR A 19 -15.16 7.94 6.46
CA THR A 19 -15.34 7.87 4.99
C THR A 19 -14.48 6.79 4.34
N GLY A 20 -13.77 5.99 5.12
CA GLY A 20 -13.07 4.80 4.67
C GLY A 20 -11.95 4.40 5.61
N GLN A 21 -11.23 3.35 5.23
CA GLN A 21 -10.05 2.90 5.95
C GLN A 21 -8.95 2.46 4.99
N ARG A 22 -7.70 2.53 5.44
CA ARG A 22 -6.55 1.98 4.73
C ARG A 22 -5.74 1.10 5.67
N VAL A 23 -5.50 -0.14 5.27
CA VAL A 23 -4.64 -1.07 6.00
C VAL A 23 -3.27 -1.08 5.32
N LEU A 24 -2.23 -0.74 6.08
CA LEU A 24 -0.83 -0.86 5.64
C LEU A 24 -0.23 -2.14 6.19
N SER A 25 0.39 -2.91 5.30
CA SER A 25 1.15 -4.12 5.65
C SER A 25 2.44 -4.15 4.85
N TYR A 26 3.36 -5.01 5.26
CA TYR A 26 4.62 -5.19 4.55
C TYR A 26 5.06 -6.65 4.51
N VAL A 27 5.95 -6.92 3.56
CA VAL A 27 6.79 -8.12 3.49
C VAL A 27 8.22 -7.66 3.21
N VAL A 28 9.18 -8.26 3.89
CA VAL A 28 10.61 -8.13 3.54
C VAL A 28 11.07 -9.48 3.03
N GLU A 29 11.69 -9.48 1.85
CA GLU A 29 12.17 -10.66 1.15
C GLU A 29 13.67 -10.51 0.89
N ALA A 30 14.43 -11.59 0.99
CA ALA A 30 15.83 -11.57 0.58
C ALA A 30 15.93 -11.32 -0.94
N ASP A 31 16.91 -10.52 -1.37
CA ASP A 31 17.16 -10.20 -2.78
C ASP A 31 18.58 -10.57 -3.19
N SER A 32 19.59 -10.17 -2.40
CA SER A 32 20.98 -10.62 -2.55
C SER A 32 21.69 -10.68 -1.19
N ALA A 33 22.99 -11.00 -1.19
CA ALA A 33 23.80 -10.99 0.03
C ALA A 33 23.77 -9.65 0.77
N ASN A 34 23.61 -8.53 0.03
CA ASN A 34 23.68 -7.18 0.57
C ASN A 34 22.38 -6.39 0.37
N THR A 35 21.29 -7.03 -0.08
CA THR A 35 20.03 -6.34 -0.36
C THR A 35 18.80 -7.15 0.03
N ALA A 36 17.73 -6.44 0.37
CA ALA A 36 16.40 -7.00 0.56
C ALA A 36 15.37 -6.22 -0.27
N ILE A 37 14.26 -6.86 -0.61
CA ILE A 37 13.09 -6.20 -1.17
C ILE A 37 12.08 -5.95 -0.04
N VAL A 38 11.68 -4.70 0.11
CA VAL A 38 10.57 -4.29 0.96
C VAL A 38 9.35 -4.10 0.06
N ASN A 39 8.34 -4.94 0.23
CA ASN A 39 7.04 -4.80 -0.40
C ASN A 39 6.05 -4.17 0.58
N LEU A 40 5.74 -2.90 0.40
CA LEU A 40 4.72 -2.19 1.16
C LEU A 40 3.38 -2.35 0.45
N ILE A 41 2.37 -2.84 1.15
CA ILE A 41 1.05 -3.13 0.62
C ILE A 41 0.03 -2.27 1.35
N SER A 42 -0.71 -1.44 0.61
CA SER A 42 -1.87 -0.73 1.15
C SER A 42 -3.15 -1.25 0.51
N LYS A 43 -4.17 -1.50 1.34
CA LYS A 43 -5.53 -1.78 0.88
C LYS A 43 -6.46 -0.72 1.42
N THR A 44 -7.17 -0.02 0.52
CA THR A 44 -8.14 1.00 0.91
C THR A 44 -9.54 0.46 0.72
N TYR A 45 -10.39 0.66 1.72
CA TYR A 45 -11.77 0.21 1.75
C TYR A 45 -12.72 1.38 1.96
N ASP A 46 -13.95 1.24 1.47
CA ASP A 46 -15.05 2.15 1.80
C ASP A 46 -15.62 1.86 3.20
N THR A 47 -16.77 2.48 3.51
CA THR A 47 -17.52 2.30 4.76
C THR A 47 -18.79 1.47 4.57
N ALA A 48 -18.96 0.79 3.44
CA ALA A 48 -20.10 -0.09 3.22
C ALA A 48 -20.05 -1.28 4.21
N THR A 49 -21.17 -1.97 4.38
CA THR A 49 -21.24 -3.19 5.18
C THR A 49 -21.79 -4.32 4.31
N PRO A 50 -20.96 -5.26 3.82
CA PRO A 50 -19.52 -5.40 4.06
C PRO A 50 -18.68 -4.33 3.33
N ALA A 51 -17.52 -3.99 3.89
CA ALA A 51 -16.62 -2.99 3.33
C ALA A 51 -16.03 -3.48 2.00
N GLN A 52 -16.11 -2.65 0.96
CA GLN A 52 -15.62 -2.98 -0.37
C GLN A 52 -14.17 -2.52 -0.54
N LEU A 53 -13.35 -3.35 -1.19
CA LEU A 53 -11.98 -2.97 -1.55
C LEU A 53 -12.04 -1.99 -2.72
N LEU A 54 -11.46 -0.81 -2.55
CA LEU A 54 -11.43 0.23 -3.59
C LEU A 54 -10.13 0.19 -4.38
N ILE A 55 -9.00 -0.05 -3.70
CA ILE A 55 -7.67 -0.07 -4.31
C ILE A 55 -6.73 -0.93 -3.48
N THR A 56 -5.90 -1.72 -4.16
CA THR A 56 -4.66 -2.28 -3.62
C THR A 56 -3.50 -1.54 -4.25
N GLN A 57 -2.62 -0.98 -3.43
CA GLN A 57 -1.33 -0.45 -3.87
C GLN A 57 -0.22 -1.37 -3.35
N GLN A 58 0.73 -1.72 -4.21
CA GLN A 58 1.97 -2.38 -3.84
C GLN A 58 3.15 -1.51 -4.24
N SER A 59 3.96 -1.12 -3.28
CA SER A 59 5.17 -0.33 -3.51
C SER A 59 6.37 -1.16 -3.13
N ARG A 60 7.20 -1.52 -4.12
CA ARG A 60 8.38 -2.35 -3.93
C ARG A 60 9.62 -1.49 -3.98
N TYR A 61 10.44 -1.62 -2.95
CA TYR A 61 11.73 -0.96 -2.84
C TYR A 61 12.81 -2.01 -2.62
N ARG A 62 14.00 -1.76 -3.15
CA ARG A 62 15.22 -2.46 -2.76
C ARG A 62 15.96 -1.63 -1.72
N ILE A 63 16.21 -2.23 -0.56
CA ILE A 63 17.08 -1.68 0.47
C ILE A 63 18.43 -2.39 0.44
N ALA A 64 19.53 -1.64 0.42
CA ALA A 64 20.88 -2.18 0.50
C ALA A 64 21.45 -2.10 1.93
N ALA A 65 22.52 -2.85 2.20
CA ALA A 65 23.16 -2.93 3.52
C ALA A 65 23.72 -1.58 4.02
N ASP A 66 23.98 -0.64 3.12
CA ASP A 66 24.35 0.74 3.44
C ASP A 66 23.14 1.63 3.82
N GLY A 67 21.93 1.07 3.84
CA GLY A 67 20.68 1.76 4.13
C GLY A 67 20.07 2.49 2.94
N SER A 68 20.70 2.46 1.76
CA SER A 68 20.14 3.09 0.56
C SER A 68 18.86 2.40 0.12
N LEU A 69 17.86 3.20 -0.26
CA LEU A 69 16.55 2.73 -0.72
C LEU A 69 16.36 3.14 -2.17
N SER A 70 16.02 2.18 -3.02
CA SER A 70 15.69 2.41 -4.43
C SER A 70 14.32 1.85 -4.76
N ILE A 71 13.49 2.65 -5.43
CA ILE A 71 12.19 2.20 -5.93
C ILE A 71 12.39 1.16 -7.05
N ILE A 72 11.63 0.08 -6.99
CA ILE A 72 11.55 -0.93 -8.05
C ILE A 72 10.30 -0.66 -8.88
N THR A 73 9.14 -0.61 -8.22
CA THR A 73 7.84 -0.34 -8.86
C THR A 73 6.84 0.16 -7.83
N ILE A 74 5.85 0.91 -8.29
CA ILE A 74 4.57 1.06 -7.59
C ILE A 74 3.49 0.52 -8.51
N ASP A 75 2.59 -0.27 -7.95
CA ASP A 75 1.45 -0.85 -8.64
C ASP A 75 0.18 -0.41 -7.91
N ASN A 76 -0.77 0.15 -8.64
CA ASN A 76 -2.09 0.54 -8.15
C ASN A 76 -3.17 -0.22 -8.93
N GLN A 77 -3.75 -1.24 -8.30
CA GLN A 77 -4.88 -1.98 -8.82
C GLN A 77 -6.17 -1.45 -8.19
N PHE A 78 -6.99 -0.75 -8.98
CA PHE A 78 -8.33 -0.34 -8.56
C PHE A 78 -9.28 -1.52 -8.61
N SER A 79 -10.35 -1.45 -7.82
CA SER A 79 -11.35 -2.51 -7.70
C SER A 79 -12.75 -1.94 -7.51
N THR A 80 -13.74 -2.82 -7.58
CA THR A 80 -15.19 -2.59 -7.44
C THR A 80 -15.80 -1.68 -8.51
N ASN A 81 -15.31 -0.44 -8.61
CA ASN A 81 -15.93 0.63 -9.40
C ASN A 81 -15.05 1.08 -10.56
N SER A 82 -13.83 0.55 -10.64
CA SER A 82 -12.84 0.87 -11.66
C SER A 82 -11.99 -0.36 -11.96
N THR A 83 -11.64 -0.51 -13.23
CA THR A 83 -10.71 -1.54 -13.74
C THR A 83 -9.32 -0.96 -14.02
N ASP A 84 -9.08 0.30 -13.64
CA ASP A 84 -7.80 0.95 -13.87
C ASP A 84 -6.67 0.21 -13.15
N HIS A 85 -5.52 0.16 -13.82
CA HIS A 85 -4.30 -0.43 -13.30
C HIS A 85 -3.12 0.46 -13.68
N TYR A 86 -2.50 1.09 -12.68
CA TYR A 86 -1.37 1.99 -12.90
C TYR A 86 -0.09 1.32 -12.42
N VAL A 87 0.89 1.23 -13.31
CA VAL A 87 2.22 0.70 -13.04
C VAL A 87 3.24 1.82 -13.21
N TYR A 88 3.90 2.18 -12.13
CA TYR A 88 4.90 3.24 -12.09
C TYR A 88 6.28 2.61 -12.14
N THR A 89 6.97 2.81 -13.25
CA THR A 89 8.36 2.36 -13.45
C THR A 89 9.32 3.52 -13.34
N LYS A 90 10.57 3.22 -12.97
CA LYS A 90 11.65 4.20 -12.99
C LYS A 90 11.98 4.58 -14.44
N LEU A 91 12.14 5.88 -14.71
CA LEU A 91 12.66 6.43 -15.97
C LEU A 91 14.19 6.26 -16.05
#